data_AF-A0A1I3LHL9-F1
#
_entry.id   AF-A0A1I3LHL9-F1
#
_cell.length_a   1.000
_cell.length_b   1.000
_cell.length_c   1.000
_cell.angle_alpha   90.00
_cell.angle_beta   90.00
_cell.angle_gamma   90.00
#
_symmetry.space_group_name_H-M   'P 1'
#
loop_
_entity.id
_entity.type
_entity.pdbx_description
1 polymer ?
#
loop_
_entity_poly.entity_id
_entity_poly.type
_entity_poly.pdbx_seq_one_letter_code
_entity_poly.pdbx_strand_id
1 'polypeptide(L)'
;MRHSILIIATVVLGLLNANANTLKPISNSTTFLEITNDDVIQVYDWTVTTTNGTFSGTATTLFEAKKRSNIVGQTEVVLERKITNYFVLRSELLKKDSRIYFWEVKSEKGYAKGFSTSEFSAKKMIDLVAKGDIVSYKIIANGNTK
;
A
#
# COMPACT_ATOMS: atom_id res chain seq x y z
N MET A 1 -40.20 -61.66 -56.58
CA MET A 1 -40.28 -61.64 -55.11
C MET A 1 -39.04 -60.92 -54.61
N ARG A 2 -39.19 -59.74 -53.98
CA ARG A 2 -38.06 -58.90 -53.55
C ARG A 2 -37.70 -59.26 -52.12
N HIS A 3 -36.47 -59.68 -51.86
CA HIS A 3 -35.97 -59.93 -50.51
C HIS A 3 -35.30 -58.65 -49.99
N SER A 4 -35.90 -58.03 -48.98
CA SER A 4 -35.28 -56.94 -48.23
C SER A 4 -34.55 -57.53 -47.02
N ILE A 5 -33.23 -57.31 -46.94
CA ILE A 5 -32.43 -57.63 -45.75
C ILE A 5 -32.32 -56.34 -44.94
N LEU A 6 -32.68 -56.42 -43.66
CA LEU A 6 -32.68 -55.29 -42.73
C LEU A 6 -31.39 -55.39 -41.90
N ILE A 7 -30.46 -54.45 -42.09
CA ILE A 7 -29.21 -54.36 -41.32
C ILE A 7 -29.36 -53.21 -40.33
N ILE A 8 -29.44 -53.53 -39.04
CA ILE A 8 -29.40 -52.54 -37.96
C ILE A 8 -27.98 -52.56 -37.40
N ALA A 9 -27.17 -51.57 -37.77
CA ALA A 9 -25.88 -51.34 -37.14
C ALA A 9 -26.09 -50.54 -35.85
N THR A 10 -25.96 -51.19 -34.70
CA THR A 10 -25.96 -50.52 -33.40
C THR A 10 -24.56 -49.95 -33.12
N VAL A 11 -24.45 -48.63 -33.13
CA VAL A 11 -23.24 -47.94 -32.64
C VAL A 11 -23.34 -47.88 -31.12
N VAL A 12 -22.46 -48.63 -30.43
CA VAL A 12 -22.29 -48.50 -28.98
C VAL A 12 -21.41 -47.28 -28.71
N LEU A 13 -22.01 -46.17 -28.25
CA LEU A 13 -21.24 -45.09 -27.62
C LEU A 13 -20.76 -45.58 -26.24
N GLY A 14 -19.51 -46.04 -26.17
CA GLY A 14 -18.81 -46.21 -24.91
C GLY A 14 -18.51 -44.85 -24.30
N LEU A 15 -19.15 -44.52 -23.17
CA LEU A 15 -18.77 -43.36 -22.35
C LEU A 15 -17.39 -43.64 -21.75
N LEU A 16 -16.36 -43.03 -22.33
CA LEU A 16 -15.04 -42.95 -21.72
C LEU A 16 -15.14 -41.99 -20.52
N ASN A 17 -15.21 -42.54 -19.31
CA ASN A 17 -14.96 -41.77 -18.10
C ASN A 17 -13.45 -41.47 -18.02
N ALA A 18 -13.01 -40.44 -18.75
CA ALA A 18 -11.72 -39.83 -18.51
C ALA A 18 -11.79 -39.16 -17.13
N ASN A 19 -11.27 -39.81 -16.10
CA ASN A 19 -10.92 -39.14 -14.85
C ASN A 19 -9.74 -38.20 -15.15
N ALA A 20 -10.04 -37.02 -15.69
CA ALA A 20 -9.10 -35.93 -15.73
C ALA A 20 -8.83 -35.52 -14.28
N ASN A 21 -7.64 -35.83 -13.76
CA ASN A 21 -7.10 -35.14 -12.60
C ASN A 21 -6.83 -33.69 -13.03
N THR A 22 -7.88 -32.88 -13.10
CA THR A 22 -7.74 -31.43 -13.17
C THR A 22 -7.09 -31.04 -11.86
N LEU A 23 -5.80 -30.71 -11.91
CA LEU A 23 -5.20 -29.86 -10.89
C LEU A 23 -6.15 -28.67 -10.76
N LYS A 24 -6.86 -28.60 -9.63
CA LYS A 24 -7.62 -27.40 -9.30
C LYS A 24 -6.62 -26.26 -9.44
N PRO A 25 -6.86 -25.24 -10.27
CA PRO A 25 -6.06 -24.04 -10.15
C PRO A 25 -6.20 -23.64 -8.69
N ILE A 26 -5.09 -23.64 -7.96
CA ILE A 26 -5.02 -22.93 -6.70
C ILE A 26 -5.42 -21.52 -7.09
N SER A 27 -6.67 -21.18 -6.77
CA SER A 27 -7.14 -19.82 -6.86
C SER A 27 -6.38 -19.09 -5.78
N ASN A 28 -5.19 -18.62 -6.12
CA ASN A 28 -4.55 -17.52 -5.44
C ASN A 28 -5.45 -16.32 -5.73
N SER A 29 -6.61 -16.28 -5.07
CA SER A 29 -7.31 -15.04 -4.83
C SER A 29 -6.36 -14.25 -3.95
N THR A 30 -5.40 -13.57 -4.57
CA THR A 30 -4.75 -12.44 -3.96
C THR A 30 -5.87 -11.42 -3.82
N THR A 31 -6.55 -11.46 -2.69
CA THR A 31 -7.47 -10.41 -2.28
C THR A 31 -6.60 -9.18 -2.07
N PHE A 32 -6.36 -8.44 -3.17
CA PHE A 32 -5.88 -7.08 -3.07
C PHE A 32 -6.99 -6.32 -2.36
N LEU A 33 -6.81 -6.08 -1.07
CA LEU A 33 -7.66 -5.16 -0.33
C LEU A 33 -7.64 -3.85 -1.10
N GLU A 34 -8.81 -3.41 -1.54
CA GLU A 34 -8.94 -2.15 -2.25
C GLU A 34 -8.55 -1.02 -1.29
N ILE A 35 -7.43 -0.34 -1.59
CA ILE A 35 -6.98 0.82 -0.84
C ILE A 35 -7.78 2.03 -1.33
N THR A 36 -8.46 2.69 -0.39
CA THR A 36 -9.26 3.89 -0.63
C THR A 36 -8.63 5.12 0.03
N ASN A 37 -9.18 6.31 -0.23
CA ASN A 37 -8.73 7.55 0.42
C ASN A 37 -8.86 7.51 1.95
N ASP A 38 -9.87 6.81 2.50
CA ASP A 38 -10.12 6.75 3.95
C ASP A 38 -9.06 5.92 4.69
N ASP A 39 -8.38 5.04 3.96
CA ASP A 39 -7.27 4.23 4.44
C ASP A 39 -5.96 5.01 4.50
N VAL A 40 -5.86 6.14 3.80
CA VAL A 40 -4.66 6.97 3.76
C VAL A 40 -4.68 7.95 4.93
N ILE A 41 -3.62 7.96 5.73
CA ILE A 41 -3.46 8.90 6.84
C ILE A 41 -2.17 9.71 6.69
N GLN A 42 -2.28 11.00 6.95
CA GLN A 42 -1.13 11.88 7.06
C GLN A 42 -0.59 11.85 8.50
N VAL A 43 0.70 11.62 8.62
CA VAL A 43 1.43 11.56 9.90
C VAL A 43 2.38 12.73 9.96
N TYR A 44 2.52 13.31 11.15
CA TYR A 44 3.40 14.43 11.46
C TYR A 44 4.42 13.97 12.49
N ASP A 45 5.65 13.76 12.05
CA ASP A 45 6.77 13.53 12.95
C ASP A 45 7.31 14.88 13.39
N TRP A 46 7.49 15.06 14.69
CA TRP A 46 8.04 16.27 15.27
C TRP A 46 9.29 15.94 16.08
N THR A 47 10.24 16.87 16.05
CA THR A 47 11.50 16.80 16.77
C THR A 47 11.81 18.16 17.37
N VAL A 48 12.28 18.17 18.62
CA VAL A 48 12.77 19.34 19.33
C VAL A 48 14.16 19.01 19.86
N THR A 49 15.16 19.74 19.39
CA THR A 49 16.52 19.63 19.90
C THR A 49 16.80 20.80 20.83
N THR A 50 17.28 20.48 22.02
CA THR A 50 17.57 21.42 23.10
C THR A 50 19.03 21.28 23.53
N THR A 51 19.46 22.10 24.48
CA THR A 51 20.77 21.96 25.10
C THR A 51 20.94 20.65 25.88
N ASN A 52 19.84 20.02 26.29
CA ASN A 52 19.85 18.84 27.17
C ASN A 52 19.57 17.52 26.43
N GLY A 53 19.15 17.59 25.16
CA GLY A 53 18.89 16.41 24.37
C GLY A 53 17.97 16.65 23.18
N THR A 54 17.42 15.57 22.65
CA THR A 54 16.45 15.61 21.56
C THR A 54 15.21 14.84 21.94
N PHE A 55 14.06 15.48 21.77
CA PHE A 55 12.75 14.90 21.99
C PHE A 55 12.06 14.73 20.65
N SER A 56 11.30 13.66 20.50
CA SER A 56 10.57 13.41 19.28
C SER A 56 9.26 12.67 19.54
N GLY A 57 8.37 12.75 18.56
CA GLY A 57 7.10 12.04 18.59
C GLY A 57 6.39 12.11 17.25
N THR A 58 5.21 11.51 17.22
CA THR A 58 4.35 11.46 16.03
C THR A 58 2.95 11.92 16.39
N ALA A 59 2.25 12.55 15.46
CA ALA A 59 0.86 12.96 15.60
C ALA A 59 0.12 12.79 14.27
N THR A 60 -1.21 12.68 14.31
CA THR A 60 -2.07 12.57 13.12
C THR A 60 -2.58 13.92 12.63
N THR A 61 -2.30 15.01 13.35
CA THR A 61 -2.64 16.36 12.94
C THR A 61 -1.47 17.32 13.18
N LEU A 62 -1.36 18.34 12.33
CA LEU A 62 -0.36 19.40 12.50
C LEU A 62 -0.53 20.15 13.83
N PHE A 63 -1.77 20.35 14.26
CA PHE A 63 -2.07 21.03 15.52
C PHE A 63 -1.50 20.26 16.72
N GLU A 64 -1.74 18.95 16.79
CA GLU A 64 -1.21 18.11 17.87
C GLU A 64 0.31 18.04 17.83
N ALA A 65 0.92 17.91 16.64
CA ALA A 65 2.38 17.94 16.49
C ALA A 65 2.98 19.26 17.05
N LYS A 66 2.40 20.41 16.66
CA LYS A 66 2.82 21.73 17.15
C LYS A 66 2.65 21.83 18.66
N LYS A 67 1.48 21.48 19.19
CA LYS A 67 1.18 21.52 20.63
C LYS A 67 2.21 20.71 21.43
N ARG A 68 2.47 19.46 21.03
CA ARG A 68 3.42 18.57 21.71
C ARG A 68 4.86 19.09 21.62
N SER A 69 5.28 19.55 20.44
CA SER A 69 6.61 20.15 20.26
C SER A 69 6.81 21.44 21.09
N ASN A 70 5.74 22.20 21.32
CA ASN A 70 5.79 23.41 22.12
C ASN A 70 5.91 23.10 23.61
N ILE A 71 5.18 22.10 24.12
CA ILE A 71 5.23 21.70 25.55
C ILE A 71 6.66 21.35 25.98
N VAL A 72 7.36 20.55 25.18
CA VAL A 72 8.74 20.13 25.49
C VAL A 72 9.69 21.33 25.58
N GLY A 73 9.52 22.32 24.71
CA GLY A 73 10.40 23.48 24.67
C GLY A 73 10.00 24.64 25.58
N GLN A 74 9.09 24.43 26.55
CA GLN A 74 8.77 25.44 27.57
C GLN A 74 9.75 25.42 28.74
N THR A 75 10.38 24.29 29.02
CA THR A 75 11.28 24.11 30.17
C THR A 75 12.76 24.10 29.80
N GLU A 76 13.09 24.25 28.52
CA GLU A 76 14.45 24.08 28.01
C GLU A 76 14.79 25.12 26.92
N VAL A 77 16.08 25.41 26.76
CA VAL A 77 16.58 26.25 25.67
C VAL A 77 16.53 25.45 24.37
N VAL A 78 15.68 25.89 23.44
CA VAL A 78 15.46 25.19 22.18
C VAL A 78 16.40 25.68 21.09
N LEU A 79 17.15 24.74 20.52
CA LEU A 79 18.10 24.96 19.42
C LEU A 79 17.41 24.77 18.06
N GLU A 80 16.59 23.73 17.93
CA GLU A 80 15.89 23.41 16.68
C GLU A 80 14.49 22.86 16.97
N ARG A 81 13.52 23.24 16.12
CA ARG A 81 12.22 22.58 16.03
C ARG A 81 11.96 22.18 14.58
N LYS A 82 11.61 20.92 14.38
CA LYS A 82 11.31 20.37 13.07
C LYS A 82 10.00 19.59 13.12
N ILE A 83 9.11 19.87 12.17
CA ILE A 83 7.92 19.06 11.91
C ILE A 83 7.97 18.65 10.45
N THR A 84 7.89 17.35 10.21
CA THR A 84 7.81 16.78 8.87
C THR A 84 6.56 15.93 8.75
N ASN A 85 5.97 15.90 7.56
CA ASN A 85 4.81 15.07 7.31
C ASN A 85 5.07 14.04 6.20
N TYR A 86 4.32 12.96 6.24
CA TYR A 86 4.29 11.92 5.23
C TYR A 86 2.96 11.16 5.29
N PHE A 87 2.63 10.45 4.23
CA PHE A 87 1.45 9.60 4.15
C PHE A 87 1.81 8.12 4.37
N VAL A 88 0.93 7.38 5.04
CA VAL A 88 0.98 5.92 5.18
C VAL A 88 -0.43 5.36 5.12
N LEU A 89 -0.56 4.06 4.94
CA LEU A 89 -1.83 3.38 5.21
C LEU A 89 -2.09 3.34 6.72
N ARG A 90 -3.35 3.52 7.11
CA ARG A 90 -3.79 3.45 8.51
C ARG A 90 -3.42 2.11 9.16
N SER A 91 -3.54 1.02 8.41
CA SER A 91 -3.15 -0.34 8.82
C SER A 91 -1.64 -0.52 9.04
N GLU A 92 -0.83 0.42 8.54
CA GLU A 92 0.64 0.43 8.61
C GLU A 92 1.18 1.50 9.57
N LEU A 93 0.31 2.31 10.19
CA LEU A 93 0.70 3.44 11.02
C LEU A 93 1.72 3.04 12.11
N LEU A 94 1.47 1.92 12.78
CA LEU A 94 2.30 1.38 13.87
C LEU A 94 3.41 0.43 13.39
N LYS A 95 3.44 0.07 12.10
CA LYS A 95 4.37 -0.90 11.53
C LYS A 95 5.54 -0.19 10.86
N LYS A 96 6.38 0.48 11.67
CA LYS A 96 7.50 1.28 11.12
C LYS A 96 8.49 0.42 10.32
N ASP A 97 8.73 -0.81 10.75
CA ASP A 97 9.66 -1.74 10.09
C ASP A 97 9.15 -2.21 8.72
N SER A 98 7.85 -2.10 8.47
CA SER A 98 7.25 -2.49 7.20
C SER A 98 7.28 -1.36 6.15
N ARG A 99 7.85 -0.19 6.47
CA ARG A 99 7.98 0.96 5.57
C ARG A 99 9.16 0.78 4.61
N ILE A 100 9.04 -0.19 3.71
CA ILE A 100 10.15 -0.59 2.82
C ILE A 100 10.17 0.18 1.49
N TYR A 101 9.08 0.83 1.09
CA TYR A 101 9.06 1.72 -0.07
C TYR A 101 8.83 3.15 0.38
N PHE A 102 9.80 4.02 0.14
CA PHE A 102 9.60 5.47 0.20
C PHE A 102 9.12 5.96 -1.16
N TRP A 103 8.18 6.89 -1.18
CA TRP A 103 7.71 7.50 -2.41
C TRP A 103 7.46 8.99 -2.25
N GLU A 104 7.57 9.70 -3.38
CA GLU A 104 7.27 11.12 -3.50
C GLU A 104 6.57 11.38 -4.82
N VAL A 105 5.62 12.32 -4.81
CA VAL A 105 4.87 12.73 -5.99
C VAL A 105 4.78 14.25 -6.04
N LYS A 106 5.03 14.80 -7.22
CA LYS A 106 4.74 16.17 -7.58
C LYS A 106 3.56 16.17 -8.56
N SER A 107 2.51 16.84 -8.16
CA SER A 107 1.32 17.13 -8.97
C SER A 107 1.31 18.62 -9.32
N GLU A 108 0.42 19.03 -10.22
CA GLU A 108 0.25 20.44 -10.59
C GLU A 108 0.00 21.35 -9.38
N LYS A 109 -0.73 20.84 -8.37
CA LYS A 109 -1.20 21.64 -7.23
C LYS A 109 -0.43 21.37 -5.94
N GLY A 110 0.61 20.54 -5.98
CA GLY A 110 1.39 20.30 -4.78
C GLY A 110 2.29 19.08 -4.81
N TYR A 111 2.90 18.84 -3.65
CA TYR A 111 3.87 17.80 -3.40
C TYR A 111 3.44 16.94 -2.22
N ALA A 112 3.62 15.63 -2.33
CA ALA A 112 3.39 14.69 -1.26
C ALA A 112 4.49 13.63 -1.22
N LYS A 113 4.69 13.03 -0.05
CA LYS A 113 5.60 11.91 0.15
C LYS A 113 5.04 10.95 1.17
N GLY A 114 5.47 9.71 1.13
CA GLY A 114 4.97 8.69 2.02
C GLY A 114 5.81 7.44 2.06
N PHE A 115 5.30 6.47 2.81
CA PHE A 115 5.86 5.14 2.89
C PHE A 115 4.78 4.09 2.63
N SER A 116 5.21 2.96 2.09
CA SER A 116 4.36 1.81 1.83
C SER A 116 5.10 0.50 2.04
N THR A 117 4.35 -0.57 2.26
CA THR A 117 4.86 -1.95 2.39
C THR A 117 5.17 -2.65 1.07
N SER A 118 4.62 -2.17 -0.04
CA SER A 118 4.86 -2.76 -1.36
C SER A 118 4.92 -1.67 -2.43
N GLU A 119 5.56 -1.97 -3.56
CA GLU A 119 5.57 -1.07 -4.72
C GLU A 119 4.14 -0.82 -5.26
N PHE A 120 3.29 -1.85 -5.22
CA PHE A 120 1.88 -1.73 -5.60
C PHE A 120 1.14 -0.73 -4.70
N SER A 121 1.28 -0.86 -3.38
CA SER A 121 0.70 0.08 -2.42
C SER A 121 1.26 1.50 -2.62
N ALA A 122 2.55 1.64 -2.93
CA ALA A 122 3.17 2.94 -3.19
C ALA A 122 2.55 3.63 -4.42
N LYS A 123 2.37 2.91 -5.54
CA LYS A 123 1.71 3.44 -6.75
C LYS A 123 0.27 3.86 -6.44
N LYS A 124 -0.49 2.99 -5.77
CA LYS A 124 -1.87 3.29 -5.41
C LYS A 124 -1.99 4.51 -4.50
N MET A 125 -1.08 4.66 -3.53
CA MET A 125 -1.05 5.82 -2.65
C MET A 125 -0.67 7.12 -3.37
N ILE A 126 0.26 7.06 -4.33
CA ILE A 126 0.60 8.21 -5.19
C ILE A 126 -0.65 8.71 -5.90
N ASP A 127 -1.42 7.82 -6.52
CA ASP A 127 -2.63 8.18 -7.26
C ASP A 127 -3.71 8.78 -6.35
N LEU A 128 -3.87 8.24 -5.13
CA LEU A 128 -4.86 8.73 -4.16
C LEU A 128 -4.50 10.10 -3.58
N VAL A 129 -3.22 10.38 -3.37
CA VAL A 129 -2.76 11.60 -2.70
C VAL A 129 -2.46 12.74 -3.67
N ALA A 130 -2.22 12.45 -4.95
CA ALA A 130 -1.98 13.47 -5.96
C ALA A 130 -3.14 14.47 -6.06
N LYS A 131 -2.82 15.76 -6.05
CA LYS A 131 -3.83 16.83 -6.17
C LYS A 131 -3.87 17.33 -7.60
N GLY A 132 -4.67 16.67 -8.43
CA GLY A 132 -4.70 16.89 -9.88
C GLY A 132 -3.66 16.04 -10.59
N ASP A 133 -3.28 16.44 -11.80
CA ASP A 133 -2.44 15.61 -12.67
C ASP A 133 -1.02 15.45 -12.10
N ILE A 134 -0.50 14.22 -12.24
CA ILE A 134 0.83 13.86 -11.78
C ILE A 134 1.84 14.39 -12.81
N VAL A 135 2.71 15.29 -12.35
CA VAL A 135 3.83 15.81 -13.16
C VAL A 135 5.00 14.84 -13.13
N SER A 136 5.31 14.30 -11.94
CA SER A 136 6.39 13.34 -11.75
C SER A 136 6.23 12.59 -10.43
N TYR A 137 6.69 11.35 -10.36
CA TYR A 137 6.79 10.59 -9.11
C TYR A 137 8.11 9.82 -9.04
N LYS A 138 8.48 9.42 -7.82
CA LYS A 138 9.65 8.58 -7.54
C LYS A 138 9.29 7.58 -6.45
N ILE A 139 9.73 6.34 -6.63
CA ILE A 139 9.62 5.27 -5.62
C ILE A 139 11.03 4.73 -5.38
N ILE A 140 11.39 4.60 -4.10
CA ILE A 140 12.69 4.11 -3.64
C ILE A 140 12.43 2.94 -2.70
N ALA A 141 12.88 1.74 -3.10
CA ALA A 141 12.85 0.57 -2.23
C ALA A 141 14.05 0.59 -1.27
N ASN A 142 13.84 0.15 -0.03
CA ASN A 142 14.91 -0.10 0.92
C ASN A 142 15.71 -1.33 0.44
N GLY A 143 17.03 -1.19 0.33
CA GLY A 143 17.93 -2.21 -0.22
C GLY A 143 18.09 -3.50 0.61
N ASN A 144 17.36 -3.62 1.72
CA ASN A 144 17.37 -4.81 2.60
C ASN A 144 16.29 -5.84 2.24
N THR A 145 15.77 -5.82 1.01
CA THR A 145 14.90 -6.88 0.49
C THR A 145 15.74 -8.15 0.26
N LYS A 146 15.81 -9.00 1.29
CA LYS A 146 16.36 -10.38 1.18
C LYS A 146 15.31 -11.32 0.61
#